data_AF-A0A8B6H8N8-F1
#
_entry.id   AF-A0A8B6H8N8-F1
#
_cell.length_a   1.000
_cell.length_b   1.000
_cell.length_c   1.000
_cell.angle_alpha   90.00
_cell.angle_beta   90.00
_cell.angle_gamma   90.00
#
_symmetry.space_group_name_H-M   'P 1'
#
loop_
_entity.id
_entity.type
_entity.pdbx_description
1 polymer ?
#
loop_
_entity_poly.entity_id
_entity_poly.type
_entity_poly.pdbx_seq_one_letter_code
_entity_poly.pdbx_strand_id
1 'polypeptide(L)'
;MNGLNYVIFKPWCDVYSGFIYIRYLNLCYIVISNSVHCVEAGQVCSQHSASIIEIDSQAKQEFIVNVINNDLFISGIFIAGQITGGSWLRLDGTPLLYTNWDTRDTNNIQPNNRGALGECIGIESDYEFYWHDYEISYEYGVICEQRN
;
A
#
# COMPACT_ATOMS: atom_id res chain seq x y z
N MET A 1 27.43 17.98 29.92
CA MET A 1 26.12 18.26 29.31
C MET A 1 25.75 17.01 28.52
N ASN A 2 24.97 16.12 29.12
CA ASN A 2 24.71 14.79 28.57
C ASN A 2 23.47 14.85 27.68
N GLY A 3 23.68 14.89 26.37
CA GLY A 3 22.62 14.75 25.38
C GLY A 3 22.13 13.31 25.39
N LEU A 4 21.08 13.04 26.16
CA LEU A 4 20.30 11.82 26.01
C LEU A 4 19.66 11.90 24.61
N ASN A 5 20.17 11.11 23.68
CA ASN A 5 19.47 10.74 22.47
C ASN A 5 18.18 10.05 22.90
N TYR A 6 17.09 10.81 22.98
CA TYR A 6 15.76 10.23 23.13
C TYR A 6 15.52 9.37 21.90
N VAL A 7 15.71 8.05 22.04
CA VAL A 7 15.10 7.09 21.13
C VAL A 7 13.62 7.38 21.22
N ILE A 8 13.06 7.96 20.15
CA ILE A 8 11.63 8.27 20.08
C ILE A 8 10.93 6.92 20.03
N PHE A 9 10.57 6.41 21.21
CA PHE A 9 9.72 5.24 21.34
C PHE A 9 8.36 5.62 20.74
N LYS A 10 7.96 4.91 19.69
CA LYS A 10 6.64 5.04 19.06
C LYS A 10 5.80 3.87 19.59
N PRO A 11 4.98 4.06 20.64
CA PRO A 11 4.30 2.96 21.32
C PRO A 11 3.34 2.18 20.41
N TRP A 12 2.85 2.83 19.36
CA TRP A 12 1.95 2.27 18.36
C TRP A 12 2.65 1.45 17.28
N CYS A 13 3.99 1.48 17.20
CA CYS A 13 4.73 0.67 16.25
C CYS A 13 5.24 -0.60 16.93
N ASP A 14 4.62 -1.73 16.60
CA ASP A 14 4.93 -3.03 17.19
C ASP A 14 6.17 -3.66 16.55
N VAL A 15 7.33 -3.09 16.87
CA VAL A 15 8.64 -3.58 16.40
C VAL A 15 8.96 -5.00 16.88
N TYR A 16 8.28 -5.49 17.93
CA TYR A 16 8.46 -6.85 18.44
C TYR A 16 7.77 -7.89 17.55
N SER A 17 6.71 -7.50 16.85
CA SER A 17 6.02 -8.31 15.85
C SER A 17 6.59 -8.14 14.44
N GLY A 18 7.79 -7.56 14.30
CA GLY A 18 8.52 -7.45 13.04
C GLY A 18 8.24 -6.20 12.22
N PHE A 19 7.48 -5.23 12.75
CA PHE A 19 7.29 -3.95 12.07
C PHE A 19 8.55 -3.09 12.08
N ILE A 20 8.72 -2.30 11.04
CA ILE A 20 9.83 -1.36 10.85
C ILE A 20 9.29 0.07 10.88
N TYR A 21 9.85 0.91 11.76
CA TYR A 21 9.51 2.32 11.83
C TYR A 21 10.43 3.19 10.96
N ILE A 22 9.83 4.00 10.10
CA ILE A 22 10.49 4.96 9.22
C ILE A 22 10.16 6.38 9.67
N ARG A 23 11.15 7.04 10.29
CA ARG A 23 10.97 8.32 10.96
C ARG A 23 10.50 9.45 10.04
N TYR A 24 11.05 9.57 8.84
CA TYR A 24 10.78 10.71 7.96
C TYR A 24 9.38 10.65 7.30
N LEU A 25 8.79 9.45 7.19
CA LEU A 25 7.40 9.26 6.75
C LEU A 25 6.43 9.12 7.91
N ASN A 26 6.94 9.01 9.16
CA ASN A 26 6.16 8.57 10.31
C ASN A 26 5.33 7.30 10.02
N LEU A 27 5.96 6.34 9.33
CA LEU A 27 5.34 5.08 8.88
C LEU A 27 5.87 3.92 9.72
N CYS A 28 4.99 3.06 10.22
CA CYS A 28 5.35 1.77 10.78
C CYS A 28 4.76 0.68 9.89
N TYR A 29 5.60 -0.14 9.27
CA TYR A 29 5.13 -1.09 8.25
C TYR A 29 5.75 -2.48 8.40
N ILE A 30 5.10 -3.48 7.82
CA ILE A 30 5.63 -4.83 7.61
C ILE A 30 5.27 -5.30 6.20
N VAL A 31 6.18 -6.05 5.58
CA VAL A 31 5.97 -6.66 4.27
C VAL A 31 5.49 -8.09 4.47
N ILE A 32 4.37 -8.44 3.85
CA ILE A 32 3.84 -9.81 3.80
C ILE A 32 4.02 -10.30 2.36
N SER A 33 5.10 -11.06 2.13
CA SER A 33 5.51 -11.48 0.79
C SER A 33 4.66 -12.62 0.20
N ASN A 34 3.67 -13.15 0.92
CA ASN A 34 2.73 -14.12 0.37
C ASN A 34 1.77 -13.41 -0.58
N SER A 35 1.63 -13.93 -1.80
CA SER A 35 0.58 -13.49 -2.73
C SER A 35 -0.79 -13.88 -2.18
N VAL A 36 -1.72 -12.92 -2.18
CA VAL A 36 -3.11 -13.08 -1.74
C VAL A 36 -4.05 -12.43 -2.73
N HIS A 37 -5.32 -12.82 -2.74
CA HIS A 37 -6.32 -12.07 -3.49
C HIS A 37 -6.57 -10.71 -2.83
N CYS A 38 -6.93 -9.71 -3.63
CA CYS A 38 -7.05 -8.34 -3.11
C CYS A 38 -8.12 -8.18 -2.03
N VAL A 39 -9.20 -8.97 -2.10
CA VAL A 39 -10.26 -9.02 -1.09
C VAL A 39 -9.77 -9.53 0.27
N GLU A 40 -8.65 -10.25 0.29
CA GLU A 40 -8.02 -10.79 1.49
C GLU A 40 -6.95 -9.84 2.06
N ALA A 41 -6.44 -8.91 1.25
CA ALA A 41 -5.31 -8.05 1.63
C ALA A 41 -5.58 -7.22 2.91
N GLY A 42 -6.79 -6.67 3.03
CA GLY A 42 -7.20 -5.96 4.25
C GLY A 42 -7.29 -6.88 5.48
N GLN A 43 -7.75 -8.12 5.29
CA GLN A 43 -7.83 -9.10 6.37
C GLN A 43 -6.44 -9.55 6.84
N VAL A 44 -5.51 -9.76 5.92
CA VAL A 44 -4.10 -10.07 6.23
C VAL A 44 -3.52 -9.03 7.17
N CYS A 45 -3.64 -7.74 6.84
CA CYS A 45 -3.13 -6.68 7.73
C CYS A 45 -3.87 -6.60 9.06
N SER A 46 -5.18 -6.85 9.06
CA SER A 46 -5.98 -6.84 10.28
C SER A 46 -5.53 -7.91 11.29
N GLN A 47 -5.05 -9.08 10.82
CA GLN A 47 -4.47 -10.12 11.68
C GLN A 47 -3.21 -9.65 12.42
N HIS A 48 -2.51 -8.65 11.88
CA HIS A 48 -1.34 -8.00 12.48
C HIS A 48 -1.68 -6.70 13.22
N SER A 49 -2.96 -6.46 13.53
CA SER A 49 -3.43 -5.20 14.14
C SER A 49 -2.99 -3.96 13.33
N ALA A 50 -3.00 -4.09 12.01
CA ALA A 50 -2.56 -3.08 11.05
C ALA A 50 -3.61 -2.90 9.94
N SER A 51 -3.41 -1.90 9.09
CA SER A 51 -4.20 -1.66 7.89
C SER A 51 -3.37 -1.90 6.64
N ILE A 52 -4.00 -2.19 5.51
CA ILE A 52 -3.30 -2.19 4.22
C ILE A 52 -2.67 -0.82 3.95
N ILE A 53 -1.49 -0.80 3.34
CA ILE A 53 -0.74 0.42 3.07
C ILE A 53 -1.55 1.39 2.20
N GLU A 54 -1.74 2.60 2.67
CA GLU A 54 -2.27 3.69 1.86
C GLU A 54 -1.12 4.54 1.34
N ILE A 55 -1.12 4.86 0.05
CA ILE A 55 -0.12 5.77 -0.52
C ILE A 55 -0.77 7.14 -0.67
N ASP A 56 -0.43 8.06 0.23
CA ASP A 56 -1.05 9.39 0.37
C ASP A 56 -0.11 10.54 -0.01
N SER A 57 1.09 10.22 -0.48
CA SER A 57 2.10 11.19 -0.88
C SER A 57 3.12 10.58 -1.83
N GLN A 58 3.75 11.44 -2.64
CA GLN A 58 4.84 11.04 -3.53
C GLN A 58 6.02 10.42 -2.75
N ALA A 59 6.36 10.97 -1.59
CA ALA A 59 7.44 10.41 -0.76
C ALA A 59 7.13 8.98 -0.28
N LYS A 60 5.86 8.68 0.03
CA LYS A 60 5.43 7.33 0.40
C LYS A 60 5.40 6.41 -0.82
N GLN A 61 4.96 6.88 -1.99
CA GLN A 61 5.05 6.13 -3.24
C GLN A 61 6.49 5.69 -3.51
N GLU A 62 7.44 6.63 -3.55
CA GLU A 62 8.85 6.34 -3.81
C GLU A 62 9.45 5.38 -2.77
N PHE A 63 9.09 5.53 -1.49
CA PHE A 63 9.52 4.62 -0.45
C PHE A 63 9.00 3.19 -0.66
N ILE A 64 7.71 3.02 -0.95
CA ILE A 64 7.11 1.70 -1.17
C ILE A 64 7.70 1.03 -2.41
N VAL A 65 7.93 1.77 -3.49
CA VAL A 65 8.64 1.27 -4.68
C VAL A 65 10.02 0.73 -4.31
N ASN A 66 10.77 1.45 -3.47
CA ASN A 66 12.06 0.97 -2.99
C ASN A 66 11.94 -0.28 -2.12
N VAL A 67 10.91 -0.39 -1.26
CA VAL A 67 10.67 -1.61 -0.47
C VAL A 67 10.45 -2.81 -1.38
N ILE A 68 9.57 -2.68 -2.39
CA ILE A 68 9.23 -3.77 -3.32
C ILE A 68 10.45 -4.17 -4.14
N ASN A 69 11.18 -3.21 -4.72
CA ASN A 69 12.38 -3.50 -5.54
C ASN A 69 13.51 -4.21 -4.77
N ASN A 70 13.52 -4.13 -3.44
CA ASN A 70 14.51 -4.84 -2.61
C ASN A 70 14.02 -6.22 -2.14
N ASP A 71 12.76 -6.59 -2.41
CA ASP A 71 12.22 -7.92 -2.12
C ASP A 71 12.14 -8.74 -3.42
N LEU A 72 12.95 -9.80 -3.51
CA LEU A 72 13.03 -10.66 -4.70
C LEU A 72 11.77 -11.51 -4.95
N PHE A 73 10.84 -11.55 -3.98
CA PHE A 73 9.66 -12.41 -4.02
C PHE A 73 8.37 -11.64 -4.33
N ILE A 74 8.43 -10.31 -4.46
CA ILE A 74 7.26 -9.46 -4.68
C ILE A 74 7.40 -8.74 -6.03
N SER A 75 6.55 -9.09 -6.99
CA SER A 75 6.44 -8.36 -8.27
C SER A 75 5.49 -7.15 -8.18
N GLY A 76 4.57 -7.17 -7.23
CA GLY A 76 3.60 -6.10 -7.00
C GLY A 76 2.83 -6.27 -5.69
N ILE A 77 2.12 -5.23 -5.30
CA ILE A 77 1.28 -5.22 -4.09
C ILE A 77 -0.08 -4.60 -4.35
N PHE A 78 -1.06 -5.01 -3.54
CA PHE A 78 -2.29 -4.23 -3.37
C PHE A 78 -2.08 -3.07 -2.40
N ILE A 79 -2.76 -1.95 -2.65
CA ILE A 79 -2.75 -0.76 -1.79
C ILE A 79 -4.18 -0.38 -1.38
N ALA A 80 -4.30 0.43 -0.33
CA ALA A 80 -5.57 0.84 0.24
C ALA A 80 -6.40 1.68 -0.75
N GLY A 81 -7.63 1.26 -1.01
CA GLY A 81 -8.60 2.01 -1.78
C GLY A 81 -9.86 1.19 -2.02
N GLN A 82 -10.98 1.87 -2.26
CA GLN A 82 -12.24 1.24 -2.63
C GLN A 82 -12.96 2.08 -3.68
N ILE A 83 -13.70 1.41 -4.56
CA ILE A 83 -14.53 2.06 -5.56
C ILE A 83 -15.96 2.23 -5.04
N THR A 84 -16.52 3.43 -5.16
CA THR A 84 -17.91 3.72 -4.81
C THR A 84 -18.50 4.69 -5.82
N GLY A 85 -19.60 4.29 -6.48
CA GLY A 85 -20.25 5.13 -7.50
C GLY A 85 -19.33 5.49 -8.69
N GLY A 86 -18.38 4.61 -9.03
CA GLY A 86 -17.39 4.83 -10.10
C GLY A 86 -16.21 5.73 -9.72
N SER A 87 -16.11 6.14 -8.45
CA SER A 87 -15.00 6.95 -7.93
C SER A 87 -14.17 6.18 -6.92
N TRP A 88 -12.85 6.30 -7.01
CA TRP A 88 -11.92 5.72 -6.04
C TRP A 88 -11.79 6.59 -4.80
N LEU A 89 -11.98 5.97 -3.65
CA LEU A 89 -11.97 6.57 -2.32
C LEU A 89 -11.00 5.83 -1.40
N ARG A 90 -10.63 6.48 -0.31
CA ARG A 90 -10.00 5.84 0.84
C ARG A 90 -10.99 4.86 1.48
N LEU A 91 -10.46 3.91 2.26
CA LEU A 91 -11.27 2.88 2.92
C LEU A 91 -12.28 3.46 3.94
N ASP A 92 -12.05 4.67 4.44
CA ASP A 92 -12.98 5.42 5.30
C ASP A 92 -14.05 6.20 4.52
N GLY A 93 -14.05 6.12 3.19
CA GLY A 93 -14.98 6.81 2.30
C GLY A 93 -14.59 8.25 1.95
N THR A 94 -13.46 8.76 2.46
CA THR A 94 -12.96 10.08 2.08
C THR A 94 -12.23 10.04 0.71
N PRO A 95 -12.12 11.17 -0.02
CA PRO A 95 -11.43 11.19 -1.30
C PRO A 95 -9.94 10.83 -1.21
N LEU A 96 -9.41 10.20 -2.26
CA LEU A 96 -7.95 10.07 -2.42
C LEU A 96 -7.33 11.46 -2.59
N LEU A 97 -6.37 11.80 -1.72
CA LEU A 97 -5.68 13.10 -1.74
C LEU A 97 -4.45 13.11 -2.65
N TYR A 98 -3.88 11.93 -2.87
CA TYR A 98 -2.77 11.67 -3.77
C TYR A 98 -3.14 10.45 -4.61
N THR A 99 -2.77 10.48 -5.88
CA THR A 99 -2.91 9.36 -6.80
C THR A 99 -1.70 9.31 -7.72
N ASN A 100 -1.36 8.11 -8.18
CA ASN A 100 -0.29 7.91 -9.16
C ASN A 100 -0.72 6.91 -10.23
N TRP A 101 -1.94 7.06 -10.73
CA TRP A 101 -2.53 6.22 -11.78
C TRP A 101 -1.66 6.19 -13.04
N ASP A 102 -1.58 5.01 -13.67
CA ASP A 102 -0.88 4.90 -14.95
C ASP A 102 -1.67 5.55 -16.07
N THR A 103 -1.15 6.66 -16.57
CA THR A 103 -1.73 7.44 -17.68
C THR A 103 -0.83 7.45 -18.91
N ARG A 104 0.24 6.64 -18.90
CA ARG A 104 1.29 6.66 -19.92
C ARG A 104 0.92 5.84 -21.15
N ASP A 105 0.21 4.72 -20.96
CA ASP A 105 -0.37 3.98 -22.08
C ASP A 105 -1.70 4.61 -22.49
N THR A 106 -1.70 5.27 -23.65
CA THR A 106 -2.90 5.90 -24.22
C THR A 106 -4.04 4.93 -24.50
N ASN A 107 -3.76 3.63 -24.62
CA ASN A 107 -4.76 2.58 -24.82
C ASN A 107 -5.29 1.98 -23.50
N ASN A 108 -4.59 2.21 -22.38
CA ASN A 108 -4.89 1.62 -21.09
C ASN A 108 -4.74 2.61 -19.91
N ILE A 109 -5.35 3.78 -20.05
CA ILE A 109 -5.37 4.81 -18.98
C ILE A 109 -6.11 4.28 -17.75
N GLN A 110 -5.48 4.38 -16.59
CA GLN A 110 -6.00 3.97 -15.29
C GLN A 110 -6.60 5.16 -14.51
N PRO A 111 -7.54 4.90 -13.58
CA PRO A 111 -8.28 3.64 -13.44
C PRO A 111 -9.27 3.50 -14.59
N ASN A 112 -9.40 2.30 -15.15
CA ASN A 112 -10.28 2.05 -16.31
C ASN A 112 -11.65 1.45 -15.92
N ASN A 113 -11.79 1.06 -14.66
CA ASN A 113 -12.94 0.47 -13.99
C ASN A 113 -13.62 -0.67 -14.79
N ARG A 114 -12.84 -1.58 -15.38
CA ARG A 114 -13.30 -2.66 -16.27
C ARG A 114 -13.60 -3.98 -15.56
N GLY A 115 -13.24 -4.13 -14.30
CA GLY A 115 -13.42 -5.36 -13.53
C GLY A 115 -14.89 -5.67 -13.26
N ALA A 116 -15.39 -6.76 -13.88
CA ALA A 116 -16.80 -7.13 -13.81
C ALA A 116 -17.25 -7.60 -12.41
N LEU A 117 -16.32 -8.11 -11.59
CA LEU A 117 -16.59 -8.66 -10.26
C LEU A 117 -16.16 -7.74 -9.12
N GLY A 118 -15.61 -6.57 -9.43
CA GLY A 118 -14.95 -5.68 -8.49
C GLY A 118 -13.47 -5.52 -8.79
N GLU A 119 -12.88 -4.52 -8.15
CA GLU A 119 -11.54 -4.02 -8.47
C GLU A 119 -10.80 -3.60 -7.22
N CYS A 120 -9.48 -3.66 -7.29
CA CYS A 120 -8.58 -3.26 -6.24
C CYS A 120 -7.43 -2.41 -6.82
N ILE A 121 -6.91 -1.48 -6.03
CA ILE A 121 -5.76 -0.69 -6.46
C ILE A 121 -4.49 -1.49 -6.19
N GLY A 122 -3.61 -1.57 -7.18
CA GLY A 122 -2.28 -2.18 -7.01
C GLY A 122 -1.19 -1.44 -7.76
N ILE A 123 0.05 -1.82 -7.47
CA ILE A 123 1.26 -1.38 -8.17
C ILE A 123 2.17 -2.58 -8.41
N GLU A 124 2.81 -2.64 -9.58
CA GLU A 124 3.74 -3.71 -9.92
C GLU A 124 4.89 -3.22 -10.81
N SER A 125 5.95 -4.03 -10.88
CA SER A 125 7.19 -3.67 -11.60
C SER A 125 6.99 -3.50 -13.10
N ASP A 126 6.13 -4.31 -13.73
CA ASP A 126 5.88 -4.29 -15.17
C ASP A 126 5.28 -2.96 -15.65
N TYR A 127 4.63 -2.23 -14.74
CA TYR A 127 4.07 -0.91 -15.00
C TYR A 127 4.81 0.21 -14.25
N GLU A 128 6.10 0.03 -13.95
CA GLU A 128 6.93 1.01 -13.22
C GLU A 128 6.27 1.54 -11.94
N PHE A 129 5.46 0.68 -11.29
CA PHE A 129 4.74 0.96 -10.06
C PHE A 129 3.71 2.11 -10.12
N TYR A 130 3.24 2.48 -11.31
CA TYR A 130 2.04 3.32 -11.42
C TYR A 130 0.80 2.52 -11.07
N TRP A 131 -0.20 3.20 -10.50
CA TRP A 131 -1.38 2.55 -9.96
C TRP A 131 -2.26 2.03 -11.08
N HIS A 132 -2.74 0.82 -10.90
CA HIS A 132 -3.72 0.15 -11.75
C HIS A 132 -4.90 -0.31 -10.90
N ASP A 133 -6.08 -0.37 -11.52
CA ASP A 133 -7.21 -1.10 -10.97
C ASP A 133 -7.22 -2.54 -11.49
N TYR A 134 -6.90 -3.47 -10.60
CA TYR A 134 -6.83 -4.90 -10.89
C TYR A 134 -8.13 -5.59 -10.53
N GLU A 135 -8.52 -6.56 -11.35
CA GLU A 135 -9.62 -7.47 -11.03
C GLU A 135 -9.30 -8.28 -9.77
N ILE A 136 -10.34 -8.65 -9.01
CA ILE A 136 -10.18 -9.35 -7.74
C ILE A 136 -9.47 -10.72 -7.83
N SER A 137 -9.38 -11.30 -9.03
CA SER A 137 -8.70 -12.58 -9.27
C SER A 137 -7.18 -12.47 -9.27
N TYR A 138 -6.61 -11.26 -9.39
CA TYR A 138 -5.18 -11.07 -9.32
C TYR A 138 -4.67 -11.38 -7.91
N GLU A 139 -3.43 -11.86 -7.85
CA GLU A 139 -2.73 -12.17 -6.61
C GLU A 139 -1.43 -11.38 -6.54
N TYR A 140 -1.27 -10.60 -5.47
CA TYR A 140 -0.09 -9.79 -5.22
C TYR A 140 0.26 -9.81 -3.73
N GLY A 141 1.45 -9.31 -3.40
CA GLY A 141 1.87 -9.16 -2.01
C GLY A 141 1.08 -8.04 -1.30
N VAL A 142 1.33 -7.89 0.00
CA VAL A 142 0.69 -6.85 0.81
C VAL A 142 1.71 -6.20 1.71
N ILE A 143 1.66 -4.87 1.80
CA ILE A 143 2.35 -4.12 2.85
C ILE A 143 1.29 -3.63 3.83
N CYS A 144 1.54 -3.88 5.11
CA CYS A 144 0.66 -3.46 6.19
C CYS A 144 1.29 -2.29 6.92
N GLU A 145 0.47 -1.33 7.36
CA GLU A 145 0.89 -0.18 8.16
C GLU A 145 0.10 -0.05 9.47
N GLN A 146 0.81 0.35 10.52
CA GLN A 146 0.21 0.83 11.76
C GLN A 146 0.19 2.36 11.74
N ARG A 147 -0.89 2.94 12.27
CA ARG A 147 -1.05 4.39 12.37
C ARG A 147 -1.21 4.78 13.84
N ASN A 148 -0.79 6.00 14.15
CA ASN A 148 -0.95 6.64 15.46
C ASN A 148 -2.33 7.27 15.61
#